data_AF-A0AAJ0TAS9-F1
#
_entry.id   AF-A0AAJ0TAS9-F1
#
_cell.length_a   1.000
_cell.length_b   1.000
_cell.length_c   1.000
_cell.angle_alpha   90.00
_cell.angle_beta   90.00
_cell.angle_gamma   90.00
#
_symmetry.space_group_name_H-M   'P 1'
#
loop_
_entity.id
_entity.type
_entity.pdbx_description
1 polymer ?
#
loop_
_entity_poly.entity_id
_entity_poly.type
_entity_poly.pdbx_seq_one_letter_code
_entity_poly.pdbx_strand_id
1 'polypeptide(L)' 'MIGKKPSIDFSEPSLVLKREDDFKLRQKILSLSQSEAKKIGINKSSLHYLRKHARSDKPFKVYGKVKEKLN' A
#
# COMPACT_ATOMS: atom_id res chain seq x y z
N MET A 1 -40.89 30.99 7.73
CA MET A 1 -40.53 30.69 6.32
C MET A 1 -39.15 30.07 6.30
N ILE A 2 -39.02 28.82 5.83
CA ILE A 2 -37.74 28.10 5.78
C ILE A 2 -36.94 28.60 4.58
N GLY A 3 -35.83 29.31 4.84
CA GLY A 3 -34.91 29.77 3.82
C GLY A 3 -34.16 28.59 3.20
N LYS A 4 -34.29 28.43 1.87
CA LYS A 4 -33.50 27.48 1.08
C LYS A 4 -32.00 27.82 1.22
N LYS A 5 -31.22 26.90 1.79
CA LYS A 5 -29.75 26.98 1.74
C LYS A 5 -29.29 26.64 0.31
N PRO A 6 -28.32 27.38 -0.26
CA PRO A 6 -27.72 27.00 -1.54
C PRO A 6 -27.02 25.65 -1.38
N SER A 7 -27.09 24.83 -2.42
CA SER A 7 -26.54 23.48 -2.49
C SER A 7 -25.14 23.42 -1.88
N ILE A 8 -24.99 22.63 -0.82
CA ILE A 8 -23.69 22.23 -0.29
C ILE A 8 -23.09 21.27 -1.31
N ASP A 9 -22.02 21.70 -1.97
CA ASP A 9 -21.23 20.85 -2.83
C ASP A 9 -20.44 19.89 -1.94
N PHE A 10 -20.87 18.62 -1.94
CA PHE A 10 -20.12 17.50 -1.37
C PHE A 10 -19.18 16.93 -2.43
N SER A 11 -18.43 17.77 -3.15
CA SER A 11 -17.23 17.33 -3.84
C SER A 11 -16.29 16.81 -2.75
N GLU A 12 -16.48 15.54 -2.38
CA GLU A 12 -15.67 14.84 -1.42
C GLU A 12 -14.22 15.19 -1.74
N PRO A 13 -13.39 15.61 -0.76
CA PRO A 13 -11.97 15.50 -0.99
C PRO A 13 -11.79 14.02 -1.27
N SER A 14 -11.48 13.67 -2.53
CA SER A 14 -11.02 12.34 -2.84
C SER A 14 -9.83 12.15 -1.91
N LEU A 15 -10.08 11.44 -0.81
CA LEU A 15 -9.11 11.15 0.23
C LEU A 15 -8.18 10.13 -0.43
N VAL A 16 -7.35 10.62 -1.35
CA VAL A 16 -6.14 9.97 -1.79
C VAL A 16 -5.16 10.16 -0.64
N LEU A 17 -5.50 9.55 0.50
CA LEU A 17 -4.59 9.22 1.57
C LEU A 17 -3.62 8.20 0.97
N LYS A 18 -2.65 8.67 0.17
CA LYS A 18 -1.40 7.93 0.04
C LYS A 18 -0.79 7.95 1.43
N ARG A 19 -1.19 7.00 2.29
CA ARG A 19 -0.56 6.78 3.59
C ARG A 19 0.92 6.62 3.30
N GLU A 20 1.76 7.43 3.95
CA GLU A 20 3.22 7.33 3.79
C GLU A 20 3.72 5.90 4.00
N ASP A 21 3.04 5.15 4.87
CA ASP A 21 3.28 3.74 5.16
C ASP A 21 3.24 2.87 3.89
N ASP A 22 2.34 3.15 2.95
CA ASP A 22 2.26 2.41 1.69
C ASP A 22 3.47 2.70 0.79
N PHE A 23 3.95 3.95 0.78
CA PHE A 23 5.16 4.30 0.03
C PHE A 23 6.41 3.66 0.64
N LYS A 24 6.58 3.77 1.97
CA LYS A 24 7.70 3.15 2.70
C LYS A 24 7.72 1.63 2.52
N LEU A 25 6.55 0.99 2.59
CA LEU A 25 6.41 -0.46 2.38
C LEU A 25 6.81 -0.86 0.94
N ARG A 26 6.37 -0.10 -0.06
CA ARG A 26 6.75 -0.33 -1.47
C ARG A 26 8.26 -0.24 -1.65
N GLN A 27 8.89 0.81 -1.12
CA GLN A 27 10.35 0.97 -1.20
C GLN A 27 11.08 -0.20 -0.54
N LYS A 28 10.67 -0.62 0.67
CA LYS A 28 11.26 -1.77 1.36
C LYS A 28 11.12 -3.07 0.57
N ILE A 29 9.97 -3.32 -0.04
CA ILE A 29 9.75 -4.51 -0.91
C ILE A 29 10.67 -4.48 -2.15
N LEU A 30 10.86 -3.30 -2.75
CA LEU A 30 11.68 -3.15 -3.95
C LEU A 30 13.17 -3.30 -3.64
N SER A 31 13.63 -2.79 -2.49
CA SER A 31 15.03 -2.86 -2.07
C SER A 31 15.47 -4.26 -1.61
N LEU A 32 14.56 -5.10 -1.12
CA LEU A 32 14.89 -6.45 -0.62
C LEU A 32 15.50 -7.36 -1.68
N SER A 33 16.74 -7.80 -1.47
CA SER A 33 17.32 -8.89 -2.26
C SER A 33 16.65 -10.24 -1.97
N GLN A 34 16.85 -11.22 -2.86
CA GLN A 34 16.31 -12.57 -2.68
C GLN A 34 16.88 -13.27 -1.43
N SER A 35 18.13 -12.98 -1.06
CA SER A 35 18.80 -13.54 0.11
C SER A 35 18.27 -12.92 1.41
N GLU A 36 18.10 -11.59 1.46
CA GLU A 36 17.50 -10.91 2.61
C GLU A 36 16.05 -11.34 2.83
N ALA A 37 15.26 -11.41 1.76
CA ALA A 37 13.89 -11.92 1.83
C ALA A 37 13.85 -13.35 2.39
N LYS A 38 14.78 -14.21 1.98
CA LYS A 38 14.88 -15.59 2.51
C LYS A 38 15.23 -15.58 4.01
N LYS A 39 16.11 -14.70 4.48
CA LYS A 39 16.48 -14.57 5.90
C LYS A 39 15.27 -14.20 6.78
N ILE A 40 14.37 -13.36 6.28
CA ILE A 40 13.11 -12.99 6.96
C ILE A 40 11.95 -13.97 6.65
N GLY A 41 12.24 -15.11 6.00
CA GLY A 41 11.24 -16.15 5.73
C GLY A 41 10.22 -15.81 4.64
N ILE A 42 10.59 -14.96 3.68
CA ILE A 42 9.83 -14.69 2.45
C ILE A 42 10.44 -15.50 1.31
N ASN A 43 9.64 -16.37 0.71
CA ASN A 43 10.09 -17.20 -0.42
C ASN A 43 10.14 -16.40 -1.75
N LYS A 44 10.76 -17.00 -2.77
CA LYS A 44 10.96 -16.37 -4.09
C LYS A 44 9.65 -15.94 -4.77
N SER A 45 8.63 -16.79 -4.76
CA SER A 45 7.34 -16.49 -5.42
C SER A 45 6.61 -15.35 -4.72
N SER A 46 6.63 -15.33 -3.39
CA SER A 46 6.06 -14.25 -2.58
C SER A 46 6.78 -12.93 -2.84
N LEU A 47 8.12 -12.92 -2.84
CA LEU A 47 8.89 -11.71 -3.15
C LEU A 47 8.62 -11.20 -4.57
N HIS A 48 8.52 -12.11 -5.54
CA HIS A 48 8.16 -11.76 -6.92
C HIS A 48 6.78 -11.10 -7.02
N TYR A 49 5.77 -11.70 -6.37
CA TYR A 49 4.42 -11.14 -6.31
C TYR A 49 4.42 -9.74 -5.70
N LEU A 50 5.05 -9.58 -4.53
CA LEU A 50 5.13 -8.29 -3.83
C LEU A 50 5.80 -7.23 -4.69
N ARG A 51 6.92 -7.54 -5.36
CA ARG A 51 7.61 -6.60 -6.25
C ARG A 51 6.77 -6.22 -7.47
N LYS A 52 6.06 -7.18 -8.07
CA LYS A 52 5.15 -6.91 -9.20
C LYS A 52 4.09 -5.87 -8.81
N HIS A 53 3.51 -6.00 -7.61
CA HIS A 53 2.48 -5.08 -7.14
C HIS A 53 3.04 -3.76 -6.58
N ALA A 54 4.20 -3.79 -5.92
CA ALA A 54 4.85 -2.58 -5.40
C ALA A 54 5.29 -1.60 -6.49
N ARG A 55 5.51 -2.08 -7.73
CA ARG A 55 5.81 -1.25 -8.92
C ARG A 55 4.58 -0.55 -9.52
N SER A 56 3.38 -1.01 -9.22
CA SER A 56 2.15 -0.44 -9.79
C SER A 56 1.52 0.54 -8.82
N ASP A 57 1.02 1.69 -9.27
CA ASP A 57 0.32 2.65 -8.41
C ASP A 57 -0.99 2.12 -7.80
N LYS A 58 -1.44 0.93 -8.22
CA LYS A 58 -2.66 0.29 -7.71
C LYS A 58 -2.46 -0.19 -6.28
N PRO A 59 -3.49 -0.08 -5.41
CA PRO A 59 -3.46 -0.69 -4.10
C PRO A 59 -3.34 -2.22 -4.21
N PHE A 60 -2.62 -2.82 -3.26
CA PHE A 60 -2.51 -4.28 -3.17
C PHE A 60 -2.48 -4.71 -1.71
N LYS A 61 -2.94 -5.93 -1.45
CA LYS A 61 -2.94 -6.51 -0.10
C LYS A 61 -1.66 -7.31 0.11
N VAL A 62 -1.04 -7.12 1.27
CA VAL A 62 0.04 -7.97 1.77
C VAL A 62 -0.54 -8.89 2.84
N TYR A 63 -0.27 -10.20 2.74
CA TYR A 63 -0.71 -11.15 3.74
C TYR A 63 -0.12 -10.80 5.12
N GLY A 64 -0.92 -10.89 6.19
CA GLY A 64 -0.54 -10.42 7.53
C GLY A 64 0.81 -10.95 8.01
N LYS A 65 1.03 -12.27 7.89
CA LYS A 65 2.31 -12.92 8.27
C LYS A 65 3.50 -12.40 7.47
N VAL A 66 3.28 -11.95 6.23
CA VAL A 66 4.32 -11.36 5.38
C VAL A 66 4.54 -9.90 5.75
N LYS A 67 3.48 -9.18 6.11
CA LYS A 67 3.56 -7.80 6.59
C LYS A 67 4.35 -7.70 7.89
N GLU A 68 4.15 -8.63 8.83
CA GLU A 68 4.91 -8.70 10.08
C GLU A 68 6.41 -8.89 9.85
N LYS A 69 6.79 -9.68 8.83
CA LYS A 69 8.20 -9.88 8.42
C LYS A 69 8.82 -8.66 7.75
N LEU A 70 7.97 -7.77 7.22
CA LEU A 70 8.36 -6.54 6.55
C LEU A 70 8.29 -5.32 7.48
N ASN A 71 7.89 -5.45 8.74
CA ASN A 71 8.02 -4.37 9.73
C ASN A 71 9.44 -4.36 10.28
#